data_AF-A0A443YRY1-F1
#
_entry.id   AF-A0A443YRY1-F1
#
_cell.length_a   1.000
_cell.length_b   1.000
_cell.length_c   1.000
_cell.angle_alpha   90.00
_cell.angle_beta   90.00
_cell.angle_gamma   90.00
#
_symmetry.space_group_name_H-M   'P 1'
#
loop_
_entity.id
_entity.type
_entity.pdbx_description
1 polymer ?
#
loop_
_entity_poly.entity_id
_entity_poly.type
_entity_poly.pdbx_seq_one_letter_code
_entity_poly.pdbx_strand_id
1 'polypeptide(L)'
;MKSFFDKTGKMALGSRLRMLTARFTDDATEIYKLYDLPLSPKWFPVLFILIEDTEKTITEIAEEIGHSQPSVTKIIKEMAAAGLVASNLKSADKRTNVVKLSEKGQQLSEKLKVQLVDVEAAVETLTSEARHNLWEAIAEWEFLLDHKSLLRRVNEEKKLRESKDVRIVEYEAKYQSAFKALNEEWISTYFTMEAADYKALDNPKTYILDRGGKIFVALYKDEPVGVCALIKMDDPDYDFEMAKMAVSPKAQGKNIGWLLGNAIVKATKELGGKKLYLESNTLLKPAISLYHKLGFKKVVSRATPYARANIQMELVLDN
;
A
#
# COMPACT_ATOMS: atom_id res chain seq x y z
N MET A 1 -14.75 20.59 29.85
CA MET A 1 -14.29 19.19 29.67
C MET A 1 -13.78 19.06 28.25
N LYS A 2 -12.52 18.65 28.03
CA LYS A 2 -12.01 18.45 26.65
C LYS A 2 -12.90 17.43 25.93
N SER A 3 -13.38 17.78 24.74
CA SER A 3 -14.23 16.92 23.91
C SER A 3 -13.46 15.63 23.56
N PHE A 4 -14.19 14.58 23.16
CA PHE A 4 -13.57 13.32 22.69
C PHE A 4 -12.52 13.57 21.60
N PHE A 5 -12.77 14.51 20.68
CA PHE A 5 -11.87 14.86 19.58
C PHE A 5 -10.65 15.67 20.03
N ASP A 6 -10.75 16.43 21.12
CA ASP A 6 -9.59 17.14 21.68
C ASP A 6 -8.56 16.16 22.29
N LYS A 7 -9.02 14.97 22.70
CA LYS A 7 -8.15 13.92 23.25
C LYS A 7 -7.61 13.00 22.16
N THR A 8 -8.46 12.60 21.22
CA THR A 8 -8.10 11.63 20.17
C THR A 8 -7.43 12.27 18.96
N GLY A 9 -7.68 13.56 18.72
CA GLY A 9 -7.09 14.31 17.63
C GLY A 9 -7.33 13.68 16.26
N LYS A 10 -6.30 13.69 15.42
CA LYS A 10 -6.35 13.21 14.03
C LYS A 10 -6.63 11.71 13.90
N MET A 11 -6.38 10.92 14.95
CA MET A 11 -6.63 9.47 14.95
C MET A 11 -8.13 9.14 14.85
N ALA A 12 -9.00 10.06 15.29
CA ALA A 12 -10.44 9.90 15.24
C ALA A 12 -11.10 10.62 14.03
N LEU A 13 -10.34 10.91 12.97
CA LEU A 13 -10.87 11.58 11.78
C LEU A 13 -12.09 10.85 11.20
N GLY A 14 -12.02 9.52 11.05
CA GLY A 14 -13.15 8.73 10.55
C GLY A 14 -14.41 8.84 11.44
N SER A 15 -14.24 8.86 12.77
CA SER A 15 -15.35 9.07 13.70
C SER A 15 -15.94 10.47 13.58
N ARG A 16 -15.10 11.49 13.36
CA ARG A 16 -15.53 12.88 13.17
C ARG A 16 -16.32 13.04 11.88
N LEU A 17 -15.85 12.44 10.78
CA LEU A 17 -16.57 12.42 9.51
C LEU A 17 -17.92 11.71 9.65
N ARG A 18 -17.97 10.54 10.30
CA ARG A 18 -19.24 9.83 10.54
C ARG A 18 -20.26 10.66 11.32
N MET A 19 -19.82 11.40 12.34
CA MET A 19 -20.71 12.29 13.09
C MET A 19 -21.20 13.48 12.27
N LEU A 20 -20.35 14.00 11.38
CA LEU A 20 -20.73 15.06 10.44
C LEU A 20 -21.78 14.54 9.44
N THR A 21 -21.57 13.35 8.86
CA THR A 21 -22.56 12.68 8.00
C THR A 21 -23.89 12.47 8.71
N ALA A 22 -23.87 12.05 9.97
CA ALA A 22 -25.10 11.88 10.76
C ALA A 22 -25.87 13.20 10.89
N ARG A 23 -25.19 14.31 11.21
CA ARG A 23 -25.82 15.64 11.27
C ARG A 23 -26.50 16.03 9.95
N PHE A 24 -25.80 15.89 8.81
CA PHE A 24 -26.41 16.19 7.51
C PHE A 24 -27.57 15.25 7.16
N THR A 25 -27.52 13.99 7.61
CA THR A 25 -28.61 13.02 7.39
C THR A 25 -29.85 13.35 8.22
N ASP A 26 -29.66 13.84 9.45
CA ASP A 26 -30.74 14.30 10.32
C ASP A 26 -31.39 15.56 9.71
N ASP A 27 -30.60 16.54 9.29
CA ASP A 27 -31.10 17.75 8.62
C ASP A 27 -31.83 17.40 7.32
N ALA A 28 -31.29 16.50 6.49
CA ALA A 28 -31.96 16.04 5.27
C ALA A 28 -33.35 15.43 5.54
N THR A 29 -33.51 14.74 6.67
CA THR A 29 -34.82 14.18 7.07
C THR A 29 -35.83 15.29 7.37
N GLU A 30 -35.43 16.34 8.09
CA GLU A 30 -36.30 17.49 8.37
C GLU A 30 -36.56 18.33 7.12
N ILE A 31 -35.56 18.48 6.25
CA ILE A 31 -35.72 19.16 4.96
C ILE A 31 -36.72 18.42 4.07
N TYR A 32 -36.74 17.07 4.03
CA TYR A 32 -37.81 16.38 3.30
C TYR A 32 -39.21 16.66 3.86
N LYS A 33 -39.36 16.74 5.19
CA LYS A 33 -40.65 17.10 5.81
C LYS A 33 -41.09 18.51 5.45
N LEU A 34 -40.16 19.47 5.37
CA LEU A 34 -40.45 20.86 5.02
C LEU A 34 -41.11 21.01 3.63
N TYR A 35 -40.80 20.10 2.70
CA TYR A 35 -41.34 20.10 1.33
C TYR A 35 -42.42 19.02 1.12
N ASP A 36 -42.93 18.43 2.21
CA ASP A 36 -43.90 17.33 2.18
C ASP A 36 -43.47 16.12 1.31
N LEU A 37 -42.17 15.81 1.34
CA LEU A 37 -41.58 14.71 0.60
C LEU A 37 -41.48 13.46 1.49
N PRO A 38 -42.21 12.37 1.20
CA PRO A 38 -42.13 11.12 1.96
C PRO A 38 -40.88 10.31 1.55
N LEU A 39 -39.70 10.91 1.68
CA LEU A 39 -38.41 10.35 1.29
C LEU A 39 -37.57 9.96 2.51
N SER A 40 -36.69 8.98 2.31
CA SER A 40 -35.59 8.67 3.22
C SER A 40 -34.27 9.18 2.63
N PRO A 41 -33.38 9.82 3.42
CA PRO A 41 -32.09 10.32 2.90
C PRO A 41 -31.25 9.29 2.15
N LYS A 42 -31.30 8.02 2.57
CA LYS A 42 -30.58 6.92 1.88
C LYS A 42 -31.09 6.63 0.47
N TRP A 43 -32.29 7.08 0.10
CA TRP A 43 -32.85 6.90 -1.25
C TRP A 43 -32.34 7.95 -2.23
N PHE A 44 -31.80 9.08 -1.72
CA PHE A 44 -31.45 10.23 -2.55
C PHE A 44 -30.51 9.90 -3.71
N PRO A 45 -29.37 9.20 -3.53
CA PRO A 45 -28.46 8.97 -4.66
C PRO A 45 -29.11 8.17 -5.80
N VAL A 46 -29.90 7.15 -5.47
CA VAL A 46 -30.63 6.35 -6.47
C VAL A 46 -31.74 7.18 -7.13
N LEU A 47 -32.47 7.96 -6.35
CA LEU A 47 -33.54 8.83 -6.87
C LEU A 47 -32.97 9.90 -7.81
N PHE A 48 -31.86 10.53 -7.44
CA PHE A 48 -31.20 11.57 -8.24
C PHE A 48 -30.79 11.05 -9.62
N ILE A 49 -30.10 9.91 -9.68
CA ILE A 49 -29.72 9.28 -10.96
C ILE A 49 -30.95 8.95 -11.83
N LEU A 50 -32.02 8.44 -11.23
CA LEU A 50 -33.25 8.11 -11.97
C LEU A 50 -34.08 9.33 -12.38
N ILE A 51 -33.76 10.53 -11.88
CA ILE A 51 -34.38 11.79 -12.32
C ILE A 51 -33.72 12.31 -13.58
N GLU A 52 -32.40 12.11 -13.72
CA GLU A 52 -31.61 12.53 -14.88
C GLU A 52 -31.79 11.57 -16.06
N ASP A 53 -31.95 10.27 -15.79
CA ASP A 53 -32.03 9.22 -16.80
C ASP A 53 -33.38 8.50 -16.84
N THR A 54 -33.82 8.08 -18.04
CA THR A 54 -35.15 7.46 -18.23
C THR A 54 -35.26 6.06 -17.64
N GLU A 55 -34.19 5.26 -17.71
CA GLU A 55 -34.10 3.94 -17.12
C GLU A 55 -32.64 3.50 -16.95
N LYS A 56 -32.30 2.80 -15.86
CA LYS A 56 -30.97 2.23 -15.62
C LYS A 56 -31.03 0.85 -14.99
N THR A 57 -30.01 0.05 -15.22
CA THR A 57 -29.80 -1.21 -14.51
C THR A 57 -29.28 -0.96 -13.09
N ILE A 58 -29.49 -1.93 -12.20
CA ILE A 58 -28.94 -1.89 -10.83
C ILE A 58 -27.41 -1.76 -10.83
N THR A 59 -26.75 -2.38 -11.81
CA THR A 59 -25.28 -2.35 -11.93
C THR A 59 -24.79 -0.94 -12.26
N GLU A 60 -25.40 -0.29 -13.25
CA GLU A 60 -25.06 1.08 -13.64
C GLU A 60 -25.27 2.05 -12.47
N ILE A 61 -26.42 1.95 -11.79
CA ILE A 61 -26.70 2.79 -10.61
C ILE A 61 -25.64 2.57 -9.52
N ALA A 62 -25.25 1.32 -9.26
CA ALA A 62 -24.26 0.99 -8.24
C ALA A 62 -22.86 1.54 -8.57
N GLU A 63 -22.45 1.45 -9.83
CA GLU A 63 -21.18 1.99 -10.31
C GLU A 63 -21.15 3.52 -10.21
N GLU A 64 -22.22 4.19 -10.63
CA GLU A 64 -22.29 5.65 -10.68
C GLU A 64 -22.36 6.31 -9.29
N ILE A 65 -23.12 5.74 -8.35
CA ILE A 65 -23.22 6.29 -6.98
C ILE A 65 -22.13 5.76 -6.03
N GLY A 66 -21.22 4.91 -6.52
CA GLY A 66 -20.14 4.32 -5.71
C GLY A 66 -20.62 3.40 -4.59
N HIS A 67 -21.77 2.74 -4.75
CA HIS A 67 -22.35 1.81 -3.77
C HIS A 67 -22.19 0.35 -4.21
N SER A 68 -22.30 -0.58 -3.27
CA SER A 68 -22.37 -2.00 -3.61
C SER A 68 -23.73 -2.37 -4.23
N GLN A 69 -23.74 -3.27 -5.22
CA GLN A 69 -25.00 -3.75 -5.83
C GLN A 69 -26.04 -4.27 -4.81
N PRO A 70 -25.67 -4.99 -3.73
CA PRO A 70 -26.63 -5.38 -2.69
C PRO A 70 -27.26 -4.19 -1.95
N SER A 71 -26.49 -3.12 -1.71
CA SER A 71 -26.99 -1.88 -1.10
C SER A 71 -28.02 -1.20 -2.00
N VAL A 72 -27.68 -1.03 -3.28
CA VAL A 72 -28.57 -0.44 -4.29
C VAL A 72 -29.86 -1.26 -4.46
N THR A 73 -29.74 -2.59 -4.53
CA THR A 73 -30.89 -3.50 -4.60
C THR A 73 -31.84 -3.31 -3.41
N LYS A 74 -31.30 -3.10 -2.19
CA LYS A 74 -32.13 -2.85 -1.01
C LYS A 74 -32.86 -1.52 -1.11
N ILE A 75 -32.18 -0.45 -1.53
CA ILE A 75 -32.78 0.88 -1.74
C ILE A 75 -33.91 0.81 -2.77
N ILE A 76 -33.68 0.17 -3.92
CA ILE A 76 -34.70 0.02 -4.97
C ILE A 76 -35.94 -0.71 -4.46
N LYS A 77 -35.77 -1.79 -3.68
CA LYS A 77 -36.91 -2.53 -3.10
C LYS A 77 -37.75 -1.66 -2.16
N GLU A 78 -37.11 -0.84 -1.34
CA GLU A 78 -37.80 0.10 -0.45
C GLU A 78 -38.54 1.19 -1.25
N MET A 79 -37.89 1.76 -2.27
CA MET A 79 -38.51 2.76 -3.16
C MET A 79 -39.67 2.17 -3.97
N ALA A 80 -39.56 0.91 -4.41
CA ALA A 80 -40.63 0.19 -5.10
C ALA A 80 -41.83 -0.05 -4.17
N ALA A 81 -41.59 -0.42 -2.91
CA ALA A 81 -42.64 -0.55 -1.90
C ALA A 81 -43.31 0.80 -1.59
N ALA A 82 -42.58 1.92 -1.67
CA ALA A 82 -43.13 3.27 -1.59
C ALA A 82 -43.85 3.74 -2.87
N GLY A 83 -43.80 2.93 -3.94
CA GLY A 83 -44.41 3.21 -5.24
C GLY A 83 -43.68 4.27 -6.06
N LEU A 84 -42.42 4.56 -5.75
CA LEU A 84 -41.63 5.62 -6.42
C LEU A 84 -40.89 5.12 -7.67
N VAL A 85 -40.59 3.82 -7.73
CA VAL A 85 -39.92 3.21 -8.88
C VAL A 85 -40.68 2.00 -9.39
N ALA A 86 -40.62 1.79 -10.70
CA ALA A 86 -40.98 0.54 -11.34
C ALA A 86 -39.69 -0.22 -11.66
N SER A 87 -39.64 -1.50 -11.28
CA SER A 87 -38.46 -2.34 -11.50
C SER A 87 -38.87 -3.73 -12.00
N ASN A 88 -38.19 -4.27 -13.01
CA ASN A 88 -38.42 -5.63 -13.47
C ASN A 88 -37.53 -6.66 -12.75
N LEU A 89 -37.56 -6.67 -11.41
CA LEU A 89 -36.77 -7.58 -10.56
C LEU A 89 -37.08 -9.08 -10.74
N LYS A 90 -37.91 -9.45 -11.71
CA LYS A 90 -38.35 -10.83 -11.99
C LYS A 90 -37.42 -11.60 -12.93
N SER A 91 -36.45 -10.95 -13.57
CA SER A 91 -35.49 -11.63 -14.43
C SER A 91 -34.44 -12.39 -13.62
N ALA A 92 -34.15 -13.63 -14.02
CA ALA A 92 -33.04 -14.41 -13.48
C ALA A 92 -31.67 -13.80 -13.87
N ASP A 93 -31.63 -13.02 -14.94
CA ASP A 93 -30.43 -12.30 -15.38
C ASP A 93 -30.36 -10.92 -14.72
N LYS A 94 -29.45 -10.78 -13.75
CA LYS A 94 -29.19 -9.52 -13.04
C LYS A 94 -28.79 -8.37 -13.97
N ARG A 95 -28.29 -8.67 -15.18
CA ARG A 95 -27.93 -7.66 -16.21
C ARG A 95 -29.15 -7.01 -16.88
N THR A 96 -30.35 -7.51 -16.60
CA THR A 96 -31.61 -7.03 -17.20
C THR A 96 -32.57 -6.41 -16.17
N ASN A 97 -32.13 -6.27 -14.90
CA ASN A 97 -32.93 -5.64 -13.85
C ASN A 97 -32.91 -4.12 -14.02
N VAL A 98 -33.74 -3.63 -14.94
CA VAL A 98 -33.92 -2.21 -15.22
C VAL A 98 -34.88 -1.60 -14.21
N VAL A 99 -34.56 -0.37 -13.80
CA VAL A 99 -35.30 0.46 -12.86
C VAL A 99 -35.57 1.81 -13.50
N LYS A 100 -36.79 2.32 -13.31
CA LYS A 100 -37.20 3.66 -13.71
C LYS A 100 -38.14 4.26 -12.69
N LEU A 101 -38.33 5.58 -12.73
CA LEU A 101 -39.36 6.23 -11.93
C LEU A 101 -40.76 5.75 -12.37
N SER A 102 -41.65 5.56 -11.39
CA SER A 102 -43.08 5.43 -11.65
C SER A 102 -43.68 6.82 -11.94
N GLU A 103 -44.95 6.90 -12.35
CA GLU A 103 -45.66 8.19 -12.46
C GLU A 103 -45.66 8.97 -11.13
N LYS A 104 -45.85 8.27 -10.00
CA LYS A 104 -45.74 8.86 -8.66
C LYS A 104 -44.32 9.36 -8.38
N GLY A 105 -43.30 8.61 -8.79
CA GLY A 105 -41.89 9.02 -8.68
C GLY A 105 -41.58 10.27 -9.49
N GLN A 106 -42.11 10.37 -10.71
CA GLN A 106 -41.97 11.54 -11.58
C GLN A 106 -42.69 12.78 -11.02
N GLN A 107 -43.89 12.63 -10.45
CA GLN A 107 -44.55 13.76 -9.79
C GLN A 107 -43.79 14.23 -8.56
N LEU A 108 -43.20 13.30 -7.80
CA LEU A 108 -42.39 13.62 -6.63
C LEU A 108 -41.07 14.29 -7.02
N SER A 109 -40.45 13.90 -8.14
CA SER A 109 -39.19 14.49 -8.59
C SER A 109 -39.32 15.97 -8.94
N GLU A 110 -40.47 16.41 -9.47
CA GLU A 110 -40.69 17.84 -9.73
C GLU A 110 -40.67 18.67 -8.44
N LYS A 111 -41.22 18.15 -7.34
CA LYS A 111 -41.11 18.80 -6.02
C LYS A 111 -39.69 18.73 -5.46
N LEU A 112 -39.01 17.59 -5.66
CA LEU A 112 -37.63 17.42 -5.21
C LEU A 112 -36.69 18.40 -5.91
N LYS A 113 -36.85 18.65 -7.21
CA LYS A 113 -36.03 19.62 -7.96
C LYS A 113 -36.08 21.02 -7.35
N VAL A 114 -37.25 21.47 -6.88
CA VAL A 114 -37.38 22.77 -6.18
C VAL A 114 -36.57 22.76 -4.88
N GLN A 115 -36.74 21.72 -4.05
CA GLN A 115 -35.96 21.56 -2.82
C GLN A 115 -34.45 21.57 -3.10
N LEU A 116 -33.98 20.91 -4.17
CA LEU A 116 -32.55 20.81 -4.47
C LEU A 116 -31.92 22.17 -4.74
N VAL A 117 -32.63 23.09 -5.39
CA VAL A 117 -32.16 24.47 -5.59
C VAL A 117 -31.98 25.19 -4.24
N ASP A 118 -32.93 25.03 -3.33
CA ASP A 118 -32.86 25.66 -2.01
C ASP A 118 -31.75 25.04 -1.12
N VAL A 119 -31.54 23.73 -1.23
CA VAL A 119 -30.43 23.02 -0.55
C VAL A 119 -29.08 23.46 -1.11
N GLU A 120 -28.94 23.60 -2.44
CA GLU A 120 -27.73 24.07 -3.09
C GLU A 120 -27.35 25.48 -2.58
N ALA A 121 -28.29 26.43 -2.60
CA ALA A 121 -28.07 27.78 -2.10
C ALA A 121 -27.66 27.82 -0.61
N ALA A 122 -28.27 26.97 0.22
CA ALA A 122 -27.91 26.85 1.64
C ALA A 122 -26.49 26.28 1.83
N VAL A 123 -26.10 25.28 1.04
CA VAL A 123 -24.75 24.70 1.05
C VAL A 123 -23.71 25.70 0.54
N GLU A 124 -24.01 26.48 -0.49
CA GLU A 124 -23.14 27.56 -0.97
C GLU A 124 -22.91 28.63 0.11
N THR A 125 -23.98 29.01 0.82
CA THR A 125 -23.89 29.96 1.94
C THR A 125 -22.98 29.41 3.05
N LEU A 126 -23.22 28.17 3.50
CA LEU A 126 -22.39 27.51 4.51
C LEU A 126 -20.92 27.39 4.05
N THR A 127 -20.69 27.14 2.77
CA THR A 127 -19.35 27.07 2.19
C THR A 127 -18.66 28.44 2.23
N SER A 128 -19.38 29.53 1.94
CA SER A 128 -18.86 30.90 2.00
C SER A 128 -18.53 31.38 3.42
N GLU A 129 -19.25 30.88 4.43
CA GLU A 129 -18.99 31.14 5.85
C GLU A 129 -17.78 30.36 6.39
N ALA A 130 -17.44 29.24 5.74
CA ALA A 130 -16.33 28.40 6.15
C ALA A 130 -14.99 28.95 5.65
N ARG A 131 -13.96 28.85 6.50
CA ARG A 131 -12.57 29.15 6.07
C ARG A 131 -12.01 28.12 5.08
N HIS A 132 -12.48 26.88 5.14
CA HIS A 132 -11.95 25.76 4.37
C HIS A 132 -13.06 25.18 3.50
N ASN A 133 -12.78 25.01 2.21
CA ASN A 133 -13.69 24.35 1.27
C ASN A 133 -13.71 22.84 1.53
N LEU A 134 -14.77 22.35 2.17
CA LEU A 134 -14.90 20.94 2.52
C LEU A 134 -15.08 20.04 1.29
N TRP A 135 -15.77 20.54 0.25
CA TRP A 135 -16.02 19.78 -0.98
C TRP A 135 -14.72 19.44 -1.70
N GLU A 136 -13.88 20.46 -1.95
CA GLU A 136 -12.56 20.28 -2.55
C GLU A 136 -11.63 19.45 -1.66
N ALA A 137 -11.68 19.64 -0.34
CA ALA A 137 -10.87 18.87 0.59
C ALA A 137 -11.23 17.38 0.59
N ILE A 138 -12.52 17.01 0.49
CA ILE A 138 -12.93 15.60 0.40
C ILE A 138 -12.40 14.99 -0.90
N ALA A 139 -12.59 15.67 -2.04
CA ALA A 139 -12.11 15.19 -3.34
C ALA A 139 -10.58 15.00 -3.36
N GLU A 140 -9.82 15.93 -2.78
CA GLU A 140 -8.37 15.79 -2.63
C GLU A 140 -8.01 14.57 -1.79
N TRP A 141 -8.70 14.34 -0.67
CA TRP A 141 -8.43 13.21 0.20
C TRP A 141 -8.77 11.88 -0.45
N GLU A 142 -9.85 11.79 -1.22
CA GLU A 142 -10.21 10.62 -2.03
C GLU A 142 -9.10 10.29 -3.02
N PHE A 143 -8.66 11.27 -3.81
CA PHE A 143 -7.53 11.12 -4.73
C PHE A 143 -6.24 10.64 -4.03
N LEU A 144 -5.91 11.23 -2.88
CA LEU A 144 -4.72 10.86 -2.09
C LEU A 144 -4.82 9.47 -1.46
N LEU A 145 -6.03 9.01 -1.11
CA LEU A 145 -6.30 7.68 -0.57
C LEU A 145 -6.25 6.61 -1.65
N ASP A 146 -6.76 6.90 -2.85
CA ASP A 146 -6.67 6.02 -4.02
C ASP A 146 -5.23 5.83 -4.47
N HIS A 147 -4.44 6.92 -4.48
CA HIS A 147 -3.01 6.83 -4.75
C HIS A 147 -2.27 6.05 -3.66
N LYS A 148 -2.61 6.28 -2.39
CA LYS A 148 -1.95 5.63 -1.25
C LYS A 148 -2.86 5.57 -0.02
N SER A 149 -3.44 4.39 0.18
CA SER A 149 -4.34 4.12 1.28
C SER A 149 -3.74 4.42 2.66
N LEU A 150 -4.61 4.73 3.62
CA LEU A 150 -4.21 4.93 5.01
C LEU A 150 -3.47 3.70 5.57
N LEU A 151 -3.93 2.48 5.25
CA LEU A 151 -3.26 1.24 5.65
C LEU A 151 -1.82 1.20 5.18
N ARG A 152 -1.56 1.58 3.92
CA ARG A 152 -0.20 1.62 3.38
C ARG A 152 0.66 2.65 4.11
N ARG A 153 0.13 3.84 4.38
CA ARG A 153 0.85 4.89 5.15
C ARG A 153 1.18 4.42 6.56
N VAL A 154 0.24 3.79 7.26
CA VAL A 154 0.46 3.23 8.60
C VAL A 154 1.48 2.10 8.58
N ASN A 155 1.46 1.22 7.58
CA ASN A 155 2.46 0.16 7.43
C ASN A 155 3.86 0.72 7.23
N GLU A 156 4.01 1.83 6.51
CA GLU A 156 5.30 2.50 6.33
C GLU A 156 5.80 3.14 7.63
N GLU A 157 4.94 3.84 8.38
CA GLU A 157 5.30 4.36 9.71
C GLU A 157 5.68 3.24 10.69
N LYS A 158 4.93 2.12 10.67
CA LYS A 158 5.27 0.92 11.45
C LYS A 158 6.65 0.40 11.07
N LYS A 159 6.94 0.30 9.78
CA LYS A 159 8.22 -0.16 9.25
C LYS A 159 9.37 0.75 9.66
N LEU A 160 9.18 2.07 9.58
CA LEU A 160 10.18 3.05 10.05
C LEU A 160 10.46 2.87 11.54
N ARG A 161 9.42 2.77 12.36
CA ARG A 161 9.56 2.51 13.80
C ARG A 161 10.33 1.22 14.08
N GLU A 162 9.93 0.10 13.48
CA GLU A 162 10.59 -1.20 13.70
C GLU A 162 12.02 -1.26 13.15
N SER A 163 12.33 -0.49 12.09
CA SER A 163 13.69 -0.42 11.56
C SER A 163 14.68 0.26 12.52
N LYS A 164 14.21 1.08 13.47
CA LYS A 164 15.06 1.68 14.51
C LYS A 164 15.54 0.65 15.53
N ASP A 165 14.83 -0.45 15.67
CA ASP A 165 15.23 -1.57 16.55
C ASP A 165 16.23 -2.51 15.87
N VAL A 166 16.60 -2.24 14.61
CA VAL A 166 17.61 -2.99 13.87
C VAL A 166 18.98 -2.34 14.04
N ARG A 167 19.96 -3.11 14.51
CA ARG A 167 21.36 -2.69 14.59
C ARG A 167 22.18 -3.50 13.60
N ILE A 168 22.98 -2.81 12.78
CA ILE A 168 23.97 -3.48 11.95
C ILE A 168 25.28 -3.53 12.72
N VAL A 169 25.82 -4.73 12.89
CA VAL A 169 27.10 -4.98 13.56
C VAL A 169 28.05 -5.70 12.60
N GLU A 170 29.35 -5.53 12.81
CA GLU A 170 30.34 -6.37 12.12
C GLU A 170 30.28 -7.80 12.66
N TYR A 171 30.67 -8.75 11.82
CA TYR A 171 30.70 -10.15 12.18
C TYR A 171 31.71 -10.46 13.28
N GLU A 172 31.31 -11.36 14.18
CA GLU A 172 32.11 -11.96 15.23
C GLU A 172 31.89 -13.48 15.18
N ALA A 173 32.82 -14.28 15.69
CA ALA A 173 32.73 -15.75 15.64
C ALA A 173 31.42 -16.32 16.24
N LYS A 174 30.81 -15.63 17.21
CA LYS A 174 29.51 -15.98 17.79
C LYS A 174 28.35 -15.98 16.79
N TYR A 175 28.50 -15.29 15.66
CA TYR A 175 27.48 -15.20 14.60
C TYR A 175 27.65 -16.25 13.49
N GLN A 176 28.65 -17.13 13.56
CA GLN A 176 28.90 -18.19 12.57
C GLN A 176 27.64 -19.00 12.25
N SER A 177 26.97 -19.51 13.28
CA SER A 177 25.78 -20.34 13.12
C SER A 177 24.64 -19.58 12.47
N ALA A 178 24.45 -18.31 12.80
CA ALA A 178 23.43 -17.47 12.19
C ALA A 178 23.75 -17.14 10.73
N PHE A 179 25.01 -16.83 10.42
CA PHE A 179 25.45 -16.55 9.05
C PHE A 179 25.20 -17.72 8.11
N LYS A 180 25.54 -18.95 8.55
CA LYS A 180 25.27 -20.18 7.80
C LYS A 180 23.77 -20.44 7.69
N ALA A 181 23.05 -20.51 8.82
CA ALA A 181 21.64 -20.89 8.83
C ALA A 181 20.74 -19.95 8.01
N LEU A 182 20.95 -18.62 8.10
CA LEU A 182 20.17 -17.65 7.33
C LEU A 182 20.37 -17.80 5.82
N ASN A 183 21.61 -18.02 5.38
CA ASN A 183 21.90 -18.24 3.96
C ASN A 183 21.36 -19.60 3.49
N GLU A 184 21.51 -20.67 4.29
CA GLU A 184 20.98 -21.99 3.94
C GLU A 184 19.45 -21.99 3.85
N GLU A 185 18.74 -21.36 4.79
CA GLU A 185 17.28 -21.21 4.76
C GLU A 185 16.85 -20.48 3.48
N TRP A 186 17.51 -19.36 3.17
CA TRP A 186 17.20 -18.57 1.99
C TRP A 186 17.47 -19.32 0.69
N ILE A 187 18.66 -19.93 0.55
CA ILE A 187 19.04 -20.67 -0.66
C ILE A 187 18.07 -21.84 -0.84
N SER A 188 17.86 -22.65 0.18
CA SER A 188 17.02 -23.86 0.09
C SER A 188 15.55 -23.55 -0.19
N THR A 189 15.08 -22.35 0.15
CA THR A 189 13.71 -21.91 -0.15
C THR A 189 13.50 -21.63 -1.64
N TYR A 190 14.51 -21.10 -2.33
CA TYR A 190 14.36 -20.61 -3.72
C TYR A 190 15.20 -21.38 -4.75
N PHE A 191 16.24 -22.08 -4.31
CA PHE A 191 17.26 -22.72 -5.14
C PHE A 191 17.82 -23.98 -4.45
N THR A 192 18.81 -24.59 -5.08
CA THR A 192 19.59 -25.69 -4.49
C THR A 192 20.92 -25.14 -3.96
N MET A 193 21.38 -25.69 -2.83
CA MET A 193 22.72 -25.41 -2.30
C MET A 193 23.79 -25.94 -3.25
N GLU A 194 24.80 -25.12 -3.56
CA GLU A 194 25.91 -25.48 -4.45
C GLU A 194 27.23 -25.60 -3.67
N ALA A 195 28.23 -26.30 -4.21
CA ALA A 195 29.52 -26.53 -3.53
C ALA A 195 30.23 -25.22 -3.11
N ALA A 196 30.10 -24.17 -3.92
CA ALA A 196 30.65 -22.84 -3.61
C ALA A 196 29.95 -22.17 -2.42
N ASP A 197 28.67 -22.48 -2.17
CA ASP A 197 27.93 -21.98 -1.00
C ASP A 197 28.50 -22.58 0.28
N TYR A 198 28.61 -23.90 0.37
CA TYR A 198 29.16 -24.59 1.55
C TYR A 198 30.54 -24.08 1.94
N LYS A 199 31.46 -23.94 0.95
CA LYS A 199 32.81 -23.46 1.19
C LYS A 199 32.84 -22.09 1.89
N ALA A 200 32.01 -21.15 1.41
CA ALA A 200 31.95 -19.80 1.95
C ALA A 200 31.20 -19.73 3.29
N LEU A 201 30.13 -20.51 3.46
CA LEU A 201 29.31 -20.50 4.67
C LEU A 201 29.96 -21.25 5.84
N ASP A 202 30.68 -22.33 5.58
CA ASP A 202 31.38 -23.11 6.60
C ASP A 202 32.67 -22.43 7.07
N ASN A 203 33.31 -21.63 6.21
CA ASN A 203 34.63 -21.04 6.46
C ASN A 203 34.69 -19.52 6.17
N PRO A 204 33.80 -18.68 6.71
CA PRO A 204 33.74 -17.26 6.37
C PRO A 204 35.00 -16.50 6.80
N LYS A 205 35.69 -16.94 7.86
CA LYS A 205 36.95 -16.32 8.28
C LYS A 205 37.99 -16.38 7.17
N THR A 206 38.31 -17.57 6.66
CA THR A 206 39.37 -17.75 5.66
C THR A 206 38.93 -17.35 4.25
N TYR A 207 37.63 -17.48 3.94
CA TYR A 207 37.11 -17.19 2.61
C TYR A 207 36.79 -15.71 2.40
N ILE A 208 36.41 -14.98 3.44
CA ILE A 208 35.92 -13.60 3.33
C ILE A 208 36.81 -12.65 4.14
N LEU A 209 36.93 -12.86 5.45
CA LEU A 209 37.56 -11.88 6.36
C LEU A 209 39.07 -11.76 6.16
N ASP A 210 39.78 -12.89 6.14
CA ASP A 210 41.24 -12.95 5.99
C ASP A 210 41.70 -12.42 4.61
N ARG A 211 40.78 -12.26 3.65
CA ARG A 211 41.03 -11.71 2.31
C ARG A 211 40.72 -10.22 2.18
N GLY A 212 40.42 -9.54 3.29
CA GLY A 212 40.06 -8.12 3.31
C GLY A 212 38.58 -7.85 2.98
N GLY A 213 37.74 -8.88 2.99
CA GLY A 213 36.28 -8.72 2.97
C GLY A 213 35.70 -8.40 4.35
N LYS A 214 34.40 -8.11 4.39
CA LYS A 214 33.63 -7.90 5.63
C LYS A 214 32.35 -8.71 5.61
N ILE A 215 31.82 -9.01 6.79
CA ILE A 215 30.47 -9.57 6.93
C ILE A 215 29.74 -8.69 7.95
N PHE A 216 28.50 -8.33 7.61
CA PHE A 216 27.61 -7.58 8.48
C PHE A 216 26.44 -8.45 8.93
N VAL A 217 26.05 -8.29 10.18
CA VAL A 217 24.93 -8.97 10.81
C VAL A 217 23.90 -7.93 11.23
N ALA A 218 22.65 -8.13 10.85
CA ALA A 218 21.52 -7.35 11.32
C ALA A 218 20.94 -8.02 12.57
N LEU A 219 20.99 -7.31 13.69
CA LEU A 219 20.36 -7.69 14.94
C LEU A 219 19.02 -6.97 15.07
N TYR A 220 17.94 -7.70 15.32
CA TYR A 220 16.64 -7.12 15.67
C TYR A 220 16.31 -7.57 17.09
N LYS A 221 16.22 -6.62 18.03
CA LYS A 221 16.09 -6.93 19.47
C LYS A 221 17.14 -7.96 19.94
N ASP A 222 18.39 -7.71 19.57
CA ASP A 222 19.58 -8.53 19.87
C ASP A 222 19.62 -9.93 19.24
N GLU A 223 18.63 -10.32 18.45
CA GLU A 223 18.63 -11.58 17.70
C GLU A 223 19.18 -11.37 16.27
N PRO A 224 20.11 -12.22 15.78
CA PRO A 224 20.60 -12.14 14.41
C PRO A 224 19.52 -12.59 13.43
N VAL A 225 19.06 -11.67 12.60
CA VAL A 225 17.93 -11.87 11.67
C VAL A 225 18.28 -11.59 10.21
N GLY A 226 19.50 -11.12 9.94
CA GLY A 226 19.97 -10.94 8.58
C GLY A 226 21.48 -10.85 8.50
N VAL A 227 22.04 -11.16 7.34
CA VAL A 227 23.47 -11.11 7.07
C VAL A 227 23.74 -10.64 5.66
N CYS A 228 24.91 -10.06 5.43
CA CYS A 228 25.42 -9.76 4.10
C CYS A 228 26.96 -9.72 4.12
N ALA A 229 27.59 -10.25 3.08
CA ALA A 229 29.04 -10.27 2.92
C ALA A 229 29.50 -9.29 1.83
N LEU A 230 30.61 -8.63 2.11
CA LEU A 230 31.43 -7.88 1.17
C LEU A 230 32.67 -8.74 0.90
N ILE A 231 32.78 -9.31 -0.29
CA ILE A 231 33.89 -10.21 -0.66
C ILE A 231 34.89 -9.41 -1.50
N LYS A 232 36.16 -9.39 -1.10
CA LYS A 232 37.22 -8.78 -1.92
C LYS A 232 37.38 -9.60 -3.21
N MET A 233 37.32 -8.92 -4.36
CA MET A 233 37.50 -9.56 -5.66
C MET A 233 38.95 -9.44 -6.12
N ASP A 234 39.43 -10.50 -6.78
CA ASP A 234 40.62 -10.50 -7.62
C ASP A 234 40.16 -10.38 -9.08
N ASP A 235 39.75 -9.17 -9.45
CA ASP A 235 39.12 -8.86 -10.74
C ASP A 235 39.66 -7.51 -11.26
N PRO A 236 39.90 -7.38 -12.58
CA PRO A 236 40.44 -6.14 -13.15
C PRO A 236 39.47 -4.96 -13.10
N ASP A 237 38.16 -5.21 -13.01
CA ASP A 237 37.12 -4.19 -13.11
C ASP A 237 36.38 -3.92 -11.81
N TYR A 238 36.30 -4.90 -10.90
CA TYR A 238 35.52 -4.80 -9.66
C TYR A 238 36.38 -4.98 -8.43
N ASP A 239 36.22 -4.10 -7.45
CA ASP A 239 36.99 -4.15 -6.21
C ASP A 239 36.42 -5.17 -5.23
N PHE A 240 35.09 -5.28 -5.19
CA PHE A 240 34.37 -6.10 -4.24
C PHE A 240 33.03 -6.63 -4.79
N GLU A 241 32.57 -7.74 -4.24
CA GLU A 241 31.27 -8.34 -4.49
C GLU A 241 30.36 -8.20 -3.24
N MET A 242 29.12 -7.76 -3.43
CA MET A 242 28.04 -7.91 -2.45
C MET A 242 27.42 -9.30 -2.59
N ALA A 243 27.62 -10.15 -1.60
CA ALA A 243 27.21 -11.54 -1.63
C ALA A 243 26.52 -11.98 -0.32
N LYS A 244 25.98 -13.20 -0.32
CA LYS A 244 25.43 -13.89 0.87
C LYS A 244 24.46 -13.01 1.69
N MET A 245 23.62 -12.25 0.98
CA MET A 245 22.58 -11.44 1.60
C MET A 245 21.37 -12.31 1.89
N ALA A 246 21.09 -12.55 3.18
CA ALA A 246 19.93 -13.28 3.63
C ALA A 246 19.23 -12.54 4.78
N VAL A 247 17.90 -12.56 4.78
CA VAL A 247 17.07 -11.98 5.85
C VAL A 247 16.02 -13.00 6.25
N SER A 248 15.94 -13.30 7.54
CA SER A 248 14.97 -14.24 8.09
C SER A 248 13.55 -13.85 7.67
N PRO A 249 12.70 -14.79 7.21
CA PRO A 249 11.29 -14.54 6.91
C PRO A 249 10.54 -13.87 8.05
N LYS A 250 10.88 -14.19 9.30
CA LYS A 250 10.27 -13.63 10.52
C LYS A 250 10.55 -12.14 10.72
N ALA A 251 11.59 -11.61 10.06
CA ALA A 251 12.04 -10.22 10.20
C ALA A 251 11.88 -9.41 8.90
N GLN A 252 11.29 -9.99 7.85
CA GLN A 252 11.01 -9.27 6.61
C GLN A 252 10.09 -8.06 6.84
N GLY A 253 10.13 -7.11 5.91
CA GLY A 253 9.34 -5.88 6.01
C GLY A 253 9.90 -4.84 6.98
N LYS A 254 11.08 -5.02 7.58
CA LYS A 254 11.73 -4.08 8.52
C LYS A 254 12.91 -3.29 7.94
N ASN A 255 13.02 -3.19 6.61
CA ASN A 255 14.14 -2.56 5.90
C ASN A 255 15.52 -3.22 6.12
N ILE A 256 15.61 -4.43 6.69
CA ILE A 256 16.89 -5.08 7.02
C ILE A 256 17.83 -5.21 5.80
N GLY A 257 17.33 -5.71 4.66
CA GLY A 257 18.17 -5.81 3.45
C GLY A 257 18.68 -4.46 2.95
N TRP A 258 17.90 -3.39 3.12
CA TRP A 258 18.34 -2.03 2.80
C TRP A 258 19.41 -1.52 3.76
N LEU A 259 19.27 -1.78 5.06
CA LEU A 259 20.27 -1.42 6.06
C LEU A 259 21.60 -2.19 5.84
N LEU A 260 21.52 -3.50 5.58
CA LEU A 260 22.68 -4.33 5.23
C LEU A 260 23.36 -3.84 3.95
N GLY A 261 22.59 -3.60 2.89
CA GLY A 261 23.12 -3.09 1.62
C GLY A 261 23.84 -1.75 1.78
N ASN A 262 23.29 -0.80 2.55
CA ASN A 262 23.99 0.45 2.85
C ASN A 262 25.27 0.24 3.66
N ALA A 263 25.28 -0.70 4.60
CA ALA A 263 26.49 -1.03 5.37
C ALA A 263 27.61 -1.56 4.45
N ILE A 264 27.28 -2.40 3.47
CA ILE A 264 28.22 -2.89 2.45
C ILE A 264 28.75 -1.75 1.58
N VAL A 265 27.87 -0.87 1.09
CA VAL A 265 28.27 0.30 0.29
C VAL A 265 29.20 1.21 1.09
N LYS A 266 28.86 1.50 2.34
CA LYS A 266 29.69 2.30 3.25
C LYS A 266 31.06 1.65 3.47
N ALA A 267 31.07 0.36 3.79
CA ALA A 267 32.31 -0.39 4.03
C ALA A 267 33.20 -0.42 2.79
N THR A 268 32.61 -0.50 1.60
CA THR A 268 33.37 -0.45 0.33
C THR A 268 34.10 0.87 0.20
N LYS A 269 33.42 2.00 0.44
CA LYS A 269 34.04 3.33 0.42
C LYS A 269 35.15 3.45 1.46
N GLU A 270 34.91 2.99 2.68
CA GLU A 270 35.90 2.99 3.77
C GLU A 270 37.15 2.15 3.44
N LEU A 271 36.99 1.09 2.65
CA LEU A 271 38.08 0.26 2.16
C LEU A 271 38.72 0.80 0.86
N GLY A 272 38.29 1.97 0.37
CA GLY A 272 38.81 2.60 -0.84
C GLY A 272 38.34 1.96 -2.15
N GLY A 273 37.32 1.10 -2.11
CA GLY A 273 36.73 0.49 -3.30
C GLY A 273 35.88 1.48 -4.10
N LYS A 274 35.97 1.39 -5.42
CA LYS A 274 35.28 2.26 -6.39
C LYS A 274 34.16 1.54 -7.13
N LYS A 275 34.22 0.21 -7.24
CA LYS A 275 33.21 -0.57 -7.97
C LYS A 275 32.79 -1.81 -7.20
N LEU A 276 31.48 -1.91 -6.98
CA LEU A 276 30.80 -3.08 -6.43
C LEU A 276 30.14 -3.89 -7.52
N TYR A 277 30.22 -5.21 -7.37
CA TYR A 277 29.53 -6.17 -8.20
C TYR A 277 28.54 -7.00 -7.38
N LEU A 278 27.49 -7.50 -8.01
CA LEU A 278 26.63 -8.54 -7.42
C LEU A 278 26.00 -9.42 -8.50
N GLU A 279 25.65 -10.63 -8.07
CA GLU A 279 24.86 -11.58 -8.85
C GLU A 279 23.52 -11.84 -8.18
N SER A 280 22.47 -12.01 -8.99
CA SER A 280 21.14 -12.31 -8.49
C SER A 280 20.31 -13.11 -9.50
N ASN A 281 19.04 -13.30 -9.17
CA ASN A 281 18.05 -13.95 -10.02
C ASN A 281 16.81 -13.06 -10.18
N THR A 282 16.34 -12.87 -11.41
CA THR A 282 15.17 -12.04 -11.74
C THR A 282 13.86 -12.51 -11.10
N LEU A 283 13.78 -13.76 -10.63
CA LEU A 283 12.66 -14.26 -9.81
C LEU A 283 12.55 -13.52 -8.48
N LEU A 284 13.65 -13.02 -7.95
CA LEU A 284 13.75 -12.34 -6.65
C LEU A 284 13.40 -10.84 -6.78
N LYS A 285 12.18 -10.54 -7.25
CA LYS A 285 11.70 -9.15 -7.47
C LYS A 285 12.00 -8.20 -6.29
N PRO A 286 11.84 -8.60 -5.00
CA PRO A 286 12.19 -7.73 -3.88
C PRO A 286 13.68 -7.37 -3.80
N ALA A 287 14.58 -8.31 -4.10
CA ALA A 287 16.02 -8.09 -4.10
C ALA A 287 16.45 -7.17 -5.25
N ILE A 288 15.90 -7.39 -6.45
CA ILE A 288 16.17 -6.52 -7.61
C ILE A 288 15.71 -5.07 -7.34
N SER A 289 14.53 -4.89 -6.76
CA SER A 289 14.05 -3.56 -6.36
C SER A 289 14.95 -2.91 -5.30
N LEU A 290 15.48 -3.70 -4.36
CA LEU A 290 16.44 -3.23 -3.37
C LEU A 290 17.75 -2.76 -4.03
N TYR A 291 18.33 -3.55 -4.93
CA TYR A 291 19.59 -3.20 -5.59
C TYR A 291 19.47 -1.93 -6.43
N HIS A 292 18.37 -1.76 -7.16
CA HIS A 292 18.10 -0.49 -7.86
C HIS A 292 17.99 0.71 -6.90
N LYS A 293 17.37 0.54 -5.73
CA LYS A 293 17.32 1.60 -4.71
C LYS A 293 18.68 1.93 -4.11
N LEU A 294 19.60 0.97 -4.06
CA LEU A 294 20.99 1.17 -3.66
C LEU A 294 21.84 1.79 -4.78
N GLY A 295 21.29 1.96 -5.99
CA GLY A 295 21.96 2.56 -7.14
C GLY A 295 22.60 1.56 -8.10
N PHE A 296 22.46 0.25 -7.87
CA PHE A 296 23.00 -0.75 -8.78
C PHE A 296 22.32 -0.71 -10.16
N LYS A 297 23.11 -0.91 -11.21
CA LYS A 297 22.69 -0.96 -12.61
C LYS A 297 23.03 -2.32 -13.21
N LYS A 298 22.17 -2.83 -14.09
CA LYS A 298 22.41 -4.10 -14.79
C LYS A 298 23.64 -3.97 -15.70
N VAL A 299 24.49 -4.99 -15.70
CA VAL A 299 25.65 -5.13 -16.60
C VAL A 299 25.53 -6.37 -17.48
N VAL A 300 26.39 -6.46 -18.50
CA VAL A 300 26.45 -7.60 -19.43
C VAL A 300 27.12 -8.80 -18.74
N SER A 301 26.57 -9.99 -19.01
CA SER A 301 26.89 -11.22 -18.29
C SER A 301 28.37 -11.63 -18.45
N ARG A 302 29.07 -11.79 -17.33
CA ARG A 302 30.30 -12.58 -17.19
C ARG A 302 29.96 -14.04 -16.85
N ALA A 303 30.95 -14.92 -16.97
CA ALA A 303 30.82 -16.30 -16.49
C ALA A 303 30.60 -16.30 -14.97
N THR A 304 29.59 -17.01 -14.50
CA THR A 304 29.25 -17.15 -13.07
C THR A 304 29.45 -18.59 -12.63
N PRO A 305 29.95 -18.84 -11.40
CA PRO A 305 29.98 -20.19 -10.84
C PRO A 305 28.60 -20.69 -10.40
N TYR A 306 27.57 -19.83 -10.37
CA TYR A 306 26.24 -20.13 -9.86
C TYR A 306 25.25 -20.38 -11.00
N ALA A 307 24.70 -21.60 -11.09
CA ALA A 307 23.68 -21.92 -12.10
C ALA A 307 22.40 -21.11 -11.92
N ARG A 308 22.11 -20.69 -10.68
CA ARG A 308 20.96 -19.86 -10.33
C ARG A 308 21.06 -18.40 -10.74
N ALA A 309 22.24 -17.87 -11.08
CA ALA A 309 22.39 -16.45 -11.39
C ALA A 309 21.99 -16.17 -12.85
N ASN A 310 21.06 -15.23 -13.06
CA ASN A 310 20.62 -14.83 -14.41
C ASN A 310 20.64 -13.30 -14.62
N ILE A 311 21.06 -12.54 -13.61
CA ILE A 311 21.27 -11.10 -13.69
C ILE A 311 22.48 -10.72 -12.85
N GLN A 312 23.27 -9.80 -13.40
CA GLN A 312 24.45 -9.24 -12.76
C GLN A 312 24.30 -7.72 -12.75
N MET A 313 24.77 -7.10 -11.68
CA MET A 313 24.63 -5.66 -11.49
C MET A 313 25.91 -5.06 -10.91
N GLU A 314 26.19 -3.81 -11.25
CA GLU A 314 27.30 -3.05 -10.70
C GLU A 314 26.82 -1.78 -10.01
N LEU A 315 27.60 -1.29 -9.06
CA LEU A 315 27.49 0.04 -8.48
C LEU A 315 28.86 0.71 -8.52
N VAL A 316 28.96 1.79 -9.29
CA VAL A 316 30.13 2.67 -9.32
C VAL A 316 29.96 3.70 -8.21
N LEU A 317 30.98 3.83 -7.36
CA LEU A 317 31.01 4.74 -6.23
C LEU A 317 31.86 5.95 -6.58
N ASP A 318 31.25 7.13 -6.55
CA ASP A 318 32.00 8.39 -6.60
C ASP A 318 32.72 8.57 -5.25
N ASN A 319 34.02 8.85 -5.33
CA ASN A 319 34.89 9.14 -4.19
C ASN A 319 34.54 10.46 -3.53
#